data_AF-A0A497G7C3-F1
#
_entry.id   AF-A0A497G7C3-F1
#
_cell.length_a   1.000
_cell.length_b   1.000
_cell.length_c   1.000
_cell.angle_alpha   90.00
_cell.angle_beta   90.00
_cell.angle_gamma   90.00
#
_symmetry.space_group_name_H-M   'P 1'
#
loop_
_entity.id
_entity.type
_entity.pdbx_description
1 polymer ?
#
loop_
_entity_poly.entity_id
_entity_poly.type
_entity_poly.pdbx_seq_one_letter_code
_entity_poly.pdbx_strand_id
1 'polypeptide(L)' 'MKQRDNSSSSQSNFGNSNSAYPYKSSTGNNYKYDLNNPSDKLQYSVDPSSQLTDSINPMIQMDRSMGQYGGGIQ' A
#
# COMPACT_ATOMS: atom_id res chain seq x y z
N MET A 1 -39.99 -21.85 -16.40
CA MET A 1 -40.23 -21.40 -15.00
C MET A 1 -39.50 -22.33 -14.04
N LYS A 2 -38.89 -21.75 -12.99
CA LYS A 2 -38.01 -22.35 -11.94
C LYS A 2 -36.51 -22.23 -12.28
N GLN A 3 -35.78 -21.20 -11.84
CA GLN A 3 -35.36 -20.71 -10.49
C GLN A 3 -33.84 -20.99 -10.33
N ARG A 4 -32.98 -19.95 -10.25
CA ARG A 4 -32.50 -19.26 -9.02
C ARG A 4 -31.66 -20.22 -8.15
N ASP A 5 -30.40 -19.99 -7.75
CA ASP A 5 -29.61 -18.78 -7.52
C ASP A 5 -28.11 -19.10 -7.71
N ASN A 6 -27.35 -18.24 -8.40
CA ASN A 6 -25.88 -18.30 -8.35
C ASN A 6 -25.41 -17.27 -7.33
N SER A 7 -25.51 -17.63 -6.05
CA SER A 7 -24.90 -16.88 -4.94
C SER A 7 -23.39 -17.01 -5.07
N SER A 8 -22.77 -16.09 -5.81
CA SER A 8 -21.33 -15.87 -5.74
C SER A 8 -21.02 -15.42 -4.32
N SER A 9 -20.63 -16.36 -3.48
CA SER A 9 -20.07 -16.09 -2.17
C SER A 9 -18.78 -15.30 -2.38
N SER A 10 -18.88 -13.98 -2.34
CA SER A 10 -17.74 -13.10 -2.16
C SER A 10 -17.18 -13.41 -0.77
N GLN A 11 -16.34 -14.44 -0.71
CA GLN A 11 -15.55 -14.78 0.46
C GLN A 11 -14.67 -13.57 0.75
N SER A 12 -15.11 -12.72 1.67
CA SER A 12 -14.29 -11.68 2.26
C SER A 12 -13.20 -12.38 3.04
N ASN A 13 -12.07 -12.64 2.35
CA ASN A 13 -10.83 -13.02 2.99
C ASN A 13 -10.32 -11.81 3.79
N PHE A 14 -10.88 -11.61 4.98
CA PHE A 14 -10.23 -10.87 6.04
C PHE A 14 -9.05 -11.72 6.54
N GLY A 15 -8.04 -11.87 5.68
CA GLY A 15 -6.75 -12.37 6.07
C GLY A 15 -6.17 -11.38 7.07
N ASN A 16 -6.25 -11.75 8.35
CA ASN A 16 -5.48 -11.16 9.43
C ASN A 16 -3.99 -11.37 9.14
N SER A 17 -3.45 -10.55 8.24
CA SER A 17 -2.04 -10.38 8.01
C SER A 17 -1.69 -9.10 8.75
N ASN A 18 -1.25 -9.27 9.99
CA ASN A 18 -0.70 -8.21 10.83
C ASN A 18 0.67 -7.75 10.26
N SER A 19 0.72 -7.44 8.96
CA SER A 19 1.82 -6.72 8.37
C SER A 19 1.62 -5.29 8.83
N ALA A 20 2.51 -4.82 9.71
CA ALA A 20 2.50 -3.43 10.20
C ALA A 20 2.49 -2.40 9.06
N TYR A 21 2.80 -2.85 7.83
CA TYR A 21 2.85 -2.05 6.62
C TYR A 21 1.92 -2.62 5.55
N PRO A 22 0.91 -1.84 5.13
CA PRO A 22 -0.11 -2.30 4.18
C PRO A 22 0.40 -2.39 2.74
N TYR A 23 1.52 -1.73 2.40
CA TYR A 23 1.99 -1.64 1.01
C TYR A 23 3.42 -2.14 0.86
N LYS A 24 3.64 -3.16 0.02
CA LYS A 24 4.95 -3.74 -0.26
C LYS A 24 5.34 -3.52 -1.73
N SER A 25 6.55 -3.05 -2.00
CA SER A 25 7.07 -2.93 -3.35
C SER A 25 7.77 -4.19 -3.84
N SER A 26 7.96 -4.22 -5.15
CA SER A 26 8.66 -5.25 -5.91
C SER A 26 10.16 -5.33 -5.57
N THR A 27 10.75 -4.26 -5.04
CA THR A 27 12.14 -4.27 -4.54
C THR A 27 12.24 -4.77 -3.10
N GLY A 28 11.12 -5.15 -2.48
CA GLY A 28 11.07 -5.70 -1.13
C GLY A 28 10.85 -4.67 -0.03
N ASN A 29 10.71 -3.39 -0.37
CA ASN A 29 10.43 -2.35 0.60
C ASN A 29 8.99 -2.44 1.10
N ASN A 30 8.78 -2.07 2.35
CA ASN A 30 7.44 -1.90 2.90
C ASN A 30 7.20 -0.42 3.18
N TYR A 31 5.98 0.01 2.93
CA TYR A 31 5.55 1.39 3.04
C TYR A 31 4.34 1.48 3.94
N LYS A 32 4.33 2.53 4.73
CA LYS A 32 3.22 2.89 5.60
C LYS A 32 2.02 3.42 4.81
N TYR A 33 2.26 4.07 3.67
CA TYR A 33 1.25 4.77 2.88
C TYR A 33 1.31 4.36 1.40
N ASP A 34 0.16 4.18 0.77
CA ASP A 34 0.04 4.07 -0.70
C ASP A 34 -0.23 5.45 -1.30
N LEU A 35 0.75 6.06 -1.97
CA LEU A 35 0.60 7.41 -2.55
C LEU A 35 -0.27 7.45 -3.81
N ASN A 36 -0.71 6.29 -4.32
CA ASN A 36 -1.80 6.23 -5.31
C ASN A 36 -3.16 6.49 -4.68
N ASN A 37 -3.30 6.31 -3.36
CA ASN A 37 -4.50 6.61 -2.60
C ASN A 37 -4.47 8.07 -2.10
N PRO A 38 -5.47 8.91 -2.43
CA PRO A 38 -5.54 10.30 -2.00
C PRO A 38 -5.51 10.49 -0.47
N SER A 39 -6.17 9.62 0.28
CA SER A 39 -6.23 9.69 1.75
C SER A 39 -4.88 9.40 2.39
N ASP A 40 -4.16 8.41 1.87
CA ASP A 40 -2.81 8.06 2.34
C ASP A 40 -1.81 9.14 1.94
N LYS A 41 -1.97 9.74 0.77
CA LYS A 41 -1.16 10.88 0.33
C LYS A 41 -1.30 12.08 1.27
N LEU A 42 -2.52 12.35 1.77
CA LEU A 42 -2.74 13.39 2.78
C LEU A 42 -2.07 13.03 4.11
N GLN A 43 -2.19 11.79 4.57
CA GLN A 43 -1.54 11.32 5.79
C GLN A 43 0.00 11.42 5.69
N TYR A 44 0.57 11.00 4.55
CA TYR A 44 1.99 11.14 4.26
C TYR A 44 2.43 12.62 4.23
N SER A 45 1.59 13.52 3.72
CA SER A 45 1.92 14.96 3.68
C SER A 45 2.09 15.59 5.06
N VAL A 46 1.41 15.03 6.08
CA VAL A 46 1.47 15.50 7.48
C VAL A 46 2.36 14.61 8.37
N ASP A 47 3.11 13.67 7.80
CA ASP A 47 4.09 12.83 8.50
C ASP A 47 5.52 13.14 8.02
N PRO A 48 6.19 14.15 8.60
CA PRO A 48 7.56 14.52 8.22
C PRO A 48 8.58 13.43 8.49
N SER A 49 8.33 12.55 9.47
CA SER A 49 9.25 11.46 9.80
C SER A 49 9.33 10.45 8.66
N SER A 50 8.17 10.10 8.09
CA SER A 50 8.07 9.27 6.89
C SER A 50 8.75 9.91 5.68
N GLN A 51 8.57 11.23 5.48
CA GLN A 51 9.21 11.96 4.37
C GLN A 51 10.74 12.00 4.49
N LEU A 52 11.27 12.17 5.71
CA LEU A 52 12.71 12.17 5.96
C LEU A 52 13.33 10.80 5.67
N THR A 53 12.73 9.72 6.19
CA THR A 53 13.20 8.36 5.93
C THR A 53 13.17 8.04 4.43
N ASP A 54 12.12 8.48 3.73
CA ASP A 54 12.03 8.32 2.29
C ASP A 54 13.11 9.10 1.54
N SER A 55 13.45 10.31 2.00
CA SER A 55 14.45 11.16 1.34
C SER A 55 15.87 10.58 1.37
N ILE A 56 16.19 9.76 2.37
CA ILE A 56 17.52 9.16 2.55
C ILE A 56 17.62 7.74 1.99
N ASN A 57 16.50 7.13 1.57
CA ASN A 57 16.49 5.77 1.04
C ASN A 57 16.61 5.77 -0.51
N PRO A 58 17.73 5.30 -1.08
CA PRO A 58 17.93 5.29 -2.53
C PRO A 58 17.00 4.33 -3.27
N MET A 59 16.46 3.29 -2.62
CA MET A 59 15.59 2.30 -3.26
C MET A 59 14.24 2.91 -3.68
N ILE A 60 13.82 4.02 -3.07
CA ILE A 60 12.60 4.73 -3.45
C ILE A 60 12.66 5.23 -4.89
N GLN A 61 13.83 5.67 -5.35
CA GLN A 61 13.96 6.11 -6.74
C GLN A 61 13.77 4.93 -7.71
N MET A 62 14.27 3.75 -7.36
CA MET A 62 14.06 2.53 -8.13
C MET A 62 12.58 2.14 -8.13
N ASP A 63 11.92 2.12 -6.97
CA ASP A 63 10.48 1.80 -6.89
C ASP A 63 9.62 2.77 -7.70
N ARG A 64 9.90 4.08 -7.63
CA ARG A 64 9.22 5.09 -8.45
C ARG A 64 9.46 4.88 -9.94
N SER A 65 10.68 4.52 -10.34
CA SER A 65 10.99 4.20 -11.74
C SER A 65 10.20 2.99 -12.25
N MET A 66 9.79 2.09 -11.35
CA MET A 66 8.93 0.94 -11.63
C MET A 66 7.44 1.26 -11.48
N GLY A 67 7.05 2.52 -11.27
CA GLY A 67 5.66 2.94 -11.10
C GLY A 67 5.06 2.62 -9.74
N GLN A 68 5.89 2.31 -8.73
CA GLN A 68 5.44 2.03 -7.37
C GLN A 68 5.62 3.29 -6.52
N TYR A 69 4.52 3.78 -5.98
CA TYR A 69 4.47 5.05 -5.25
C TYR A 69 4.06 4.79 -3.80
N GLY A 70 4.95 4.19 -3.03
CA GLY A 70 4.81 4.08 -1.58
C GLY A 70 5.43 5.28 -0.85
N GLY A 71 4.94 5.54 0.36
CA GLY A 71 5.49 6.56 1.27
C GLY A 71 5.68 6.03 2.69
N GLY A 72 6.71 6.52 3.38
CA GLY A 72 7.06 6.11 4.74
C GLY A 72 7.63 4.70 4.78
N ILE A 73 8.76 4.52 4.10
CA ILE A 73 9.52 3.28 4.03
C ILE A 73 9.94 2.82 5.44
N GLN A 74 9.81 1.52 5.71
CA GLN A 74 10.19 0.88 6.97
C GLN A 74 10.95 -0.43 6.75
#